data_AF-A0A3M6KBE5-F1
#
_entry.id   AF-A0A3M6KBE5-F1
#
_cell.length_a   1.000
_cell.length_b   1.000
_cell.length_c   1.000
_cell.angle_alpha   90.00
_cell.angle_beta   90.00
_cell.angle_gamma   90.00
#
_symmetry.space_group_name_H-M   'P 1'
#
loop_
_entity.id
_entity.type
_entity.pdbx_description
1 polymer ?
#
loop_
_entity_poly.entity_id
_entity_poly.type
_entity_poly.pdbx_seq_one_letter_code
_entity_poly.pdbx_strand_id
1 'polypeptide(L)'
;MVSKLSIFKLSFITLTCNDCIKSTKNEVIKLNQILVDDLGINEENIKIFFSGNEGFHIYVPNSEYENVGSKERAEISDYIMFRGSIPETFGFRKFNMNKSSLPKFDDDGWNGRLAKHLFGTKSNRPKISQEIVSGGYALFQKKLEDFRDSIGIKIDPNVTQDIHRIFRLPGSINSKSGLTKIFVEDLKKFDPYVDACFIDDEEIEVAANCPIEFSLKKKKFGPFNNEQVSVPKFAAVYMMCKGIASSV
;
A
#
# COMPACT_ATOMS: atom_id res chain seq x y z
N MET A 1 1.55 14.32 -11.51
CA MET A 1 2.12 15.28 -10.55
C MET A 1 2.06 16.64 -11.20
N VAL A 2 1.44 17.63 -10.57
CA VAL A 2 1.29 18.99 -11.13
C VAL A 2 1.92 19.96 -10.14
N SER A 3 2.82 20.82 -10.62
CA SER A 3 3.46 21.87 -9.81
C SER A 3 2.73 23.19 -9.98
N LYS A 4 2.42 23.86 -8.86
CA LYS A 4 1.88 25.23 -8.84
C LYS A 4 2.92 26.13 -8.16
N LEU A 5 3.40 27.15 -8.88
CA LEU A 5 4.28 28.17 -8.32
C LEU A 5 3.43 29.26 -7.64
N SER A 6 3.54 29.36 -6.32
CA SER A 6 3.30 30.60 -5.59
C SER A 6 4.62 31.02 -4.93
N ILE A 7 4.88 32.32 -4.86
CA ILE A 7 6.20 32.95 -4.76
C ILE A 7 7.06 32.53 -3.53
N PHE A 8 6.56 31.72 -2.59
CA PHE A 8 7.38 31.15 -1.50
C PHE A 8 7.09 29.68 -1.11
N LYS A 9 6.31 28.90 -1.88
CA LYS A 9 6.10 27.48 -1.54
C LYS A 9 5.81 26.64 -2.78
N LEU A 10 6.71 25.73 -3.11
CA LEU A 10 6.44 24.71 -4.11
C LEU A 10 5.33 23.81 -3.57
N SER A 11 4.17 23.81 -4.20
CA SER A 11 3.04 22.94 -3.83
C SER A 11 2.86 21.88 -4.90
N PHE A 12 2.83 20.62 -4.47
CA PHE A 12 2.57 19.47 -5.33
C PHE A 12 1.11 19.08 -5.19
N ILE A 13 0.41 19.04 -6.33
CA ILE A 13 -0.96 18.53 -6.39
C ILE A 13 -0.89 17.07 -6.83
N THR A 14 -1.46 16.19 -6.01
CA THR A 14 -1.55 14.75 -6.28
C THR A 14 -3.00 14.36 -6.54
N LEU A 15 -3.28 14.04 -7.79
CA LEU A 15 -4.46 13.30 -8.19
C LEU A 15 -4.04 11.85 -8.37
N THR A 16 -4.66 10.99 -7.59
CA THR A 16 -4.37 9.57 -7.53
C THR A 16 -4.93 8.88 -8.77
N CYS A 17 -4.16 7.95 -9.34
CA CYS A 17 -4.52 7.23 -10.55
C CYS A 17 -5.17 5.87 -10.27
N ASN A 18 -5.89 5.30 -11.25
CA ASN A 18 -6.48 3.95 -11.11
C ASN A 18 -5.41 2.88 -10.88
N ASP A 19 -4.25 2.98 -11.55
CA ASP A 19 -3.13 2.07 -11.35
C ASP A 19 -2.54 2.17 -9.95
N CYS A 20 -2.58 3.37 -9.36
CA CYS A 20 -2.10 3.66 -8.03
C CYS A 20 -2.97 2.91 -7.00
N ILE A 21 -4.29 3.00 -7.12
CA ILE A 21 -5.24 2.25 -6.28
C ILE A 21 -5.09 0.74 -6.49
N LYS A 22 -4.95 0.28 -7.74
CA LYS A 22 -4.72 -1.14 -8.04
C LYS A 22 -3.44 -1.66 -7.37
N SER A 23 -2.36 -0.89 -7.43
CA SER A 23 -1.10 -1.20 -6.76
C SER A 23 -1.29 -1.31 -5.24
N THR A 24 -1.96 -0.34 -4.61
CA THR A 24 -2.24 -0.38 -3.18
C THR A 24 -3.11 -1.58 -2.79
N LYS A 25 -4.12 -1.95 -3.60
CA LYS A 25 -4.91 -3.16 -3.37
C LYS A 25 -4.07 -4.43 -3.42
N ASN A 26 -3.10 -4.51 -4.34
CA ASN A 26 -2.19 -5.65 -4.38
C ASN A 26 -1.35 -5.76 -3.10
N GLU A 27 -0.92 -4.63 -2.53
CA GLU A 27 -0.23 -4.62 -1.23
C GLU A 27 -1.14 -5.11 -0.09
N VAL A 28 -2.42 -4.70 -0.09
CA VAL A 28 -3.41 -5.22 0.88
C VAL A 28 -3.59 -6.73 0.75
N ILE A 29 -3.65 -7.27 -0.48
CA ILE A 29 -3.77 -8.71 -0.73
C ILE A 29 -2.54 -9.47 -0.19
N LYS A 30 -1.33 -8.99 -0.50
CA LYS A 30 -0.08 -9.58 0.01
C LYS A 30 -0.03 -9.53 1.54
N LEU A 31 -0.45 -8.42 2.14
CA LEU A 31 -0.51 -8.28 3.60
C LEU A 31 -1.50 -9.27 4.20
N ASN A 32 -2.70 -9.39 3.65
CA ASN A 32 -3.70 -10.36 4.11
C ASN A 32 -3.14 -11.79 4.08
N GLN A 33 -2.43 -12.16 3.02
CA GLN A 33 -1.76 -13.46 2.90
C GLN A 33 -0.74 -13.68 4.04
N ILE A 34 0.07 -12.68 4.39
CA ILE A 34 1.02 -12.78 5.51
C ILE A 34 0.29 -12.90 6.85
N LEU A 35 -0.73 -12.08 7.08
CA LEU A 35 -1.50 -12.11 8.32
C LEU A 35 -2.10 -13.51 8.56
N VAL A 36 -2.65 -14.13 7.52
CA VAL A 36 -3.29 -15.45 7.61
C VAL A 36 -2.26 -16.58 7.64
N ASP A 37 -1.41 -16.68 6.62
CA ASP A 37 -0.55 -17.85 6.42
C ASP A 37 0.60 -17.90 7.43
N ASP A 38 1.16 -16.74 7.79
CA ASP A 38 2.39 -16.67 8.59
C ASP A 38 2.11 -16.34 10.06
N LEU A 39 1.15 -15.45 10.30
CA LEU A 39 0.79 -14.98 11.64
C LEU A 39 -0.46 -15.67 12.20
N GLY A 40 -1.07 -16.60 11.45
CA GLY A 40 -2.20 -17.40 11.94
C GLY A 40 -3.45 -16.58 12.28
N ILE A 41 -3.58 -15.37 11.74
CA ILE A 41 -4.76 -14.53 11.95
C ILE A 41 -5.96 -15.13 11.24
N ASN A 42 -7.05 -15.31 11.97
CA ASN A 42 -8.32 -15.69 11.37
C ASN A 42 -8.84 -14.57 10.43
N GLU A 43 -9.17 -14.92 9.19
CA GLU A 43 -9.68 -13.99 8.18
C GLU A 43 -10.87 -13.15 8.68
N GLU A 44 -11.73 -13.71 9.52
CA GLU A 44 -12.90 -12.99 10.05
C GLU A 44 -12.52 -11.80 10.94
N ASN A 45 -11.33 -11.85 11.54
CA ASN A 45 -10.78 -10.80 12.37
C ASN A 45 -10.05 -9.73 11.55
N ILE A 46 -9.87 -9.89 10.24
CA ILE A 46 -9.21 -8.90 9.39
C ILE A 46 -10.26 -7.93 8.83
N LYS A 47 -10.18 -6.66 9.23
CA LYS A 47 -11.09 -5.60 8.78
C LYS A 47 -10.36 -4.59 7.91
N ILE A 48 -10.73 -4.53 6.63
CA ILE A 48 -10.14 -3.62 5.65
C ILE A 48 -11.01 -2.38 5.50
N PHE A 49 -10.40 -1.20 5.56
CA PHE A 49 -11.07 0.07 5.33
C PHE A 49 -10.31 0.87 4.29
N PHE A 50 -11.02 1.50 3.36
CA PHE A 50 -10.44 2.57 2.57
C PHE A 50 -10.22 3.79 3.48
N SER A 51 -9.04 4.41 3.45
CA SER A 51 -8.66 5.52 4.33
C SER A 51 -9.40 6.83 4.07
N GLY A 52 -10.16 6.88 2.98
CA GLY A 52 -10.79 8.10 2.45
C GLY A 52 -9.86 8.92 1.57
N ASN A 53 -8.65 8.49 1.19
CA ASN A 53 -7.82 9.25 0.25
C ASN A 53 -7.10 8.34 -0.77
N GLU A 54 -5.97 7.72 -0.42
CA GLU A 54 -5.13 6.99 -1.39
C GLU A 54 -4.68 5.60 -0.90
N GLY A 55 -5.15 5.20 0.27
CA GLY A 55 -4.63 4.05 1.00
C GLY A 55 -5.72 3.28 1.72
N PHE A 56 -5.32 2.16 2.31
CA PHE A 56 -6.18 1.32 3.14
C PHE A 56 -5.64 1.27 4.57
N HIS A 57 -6.55 1.07 5.52
CA HIS A 57 -6.22 0.70 6.89
C HIS A 57 -6.72 -0.72 7.12
N ILE A 58 -5.88 -1.56 7.71
CA ILE A 58 -6.22 -2.94 8.06
C ILE A 58 -6.19 -3.03 9.59
N TYR A 59 -7.29 -3.47 10.16
CA TYR A 59 -7.41 -3.72 11.60
C TYR A 59 -7.52 -5.21 11.84
N VAL A 60 -6.89 -5.67 12.91
CA VAL A 60 -6.90 -7.08 13.31
C VAL A 60 -7.33 -7.18 14.79
N PRO A 61 -8.60 -6.85 15.12
CA PRO A 61 -9.15 -7.06 16.46
C PRO A 61 -9.12 -8.53 16.88
N ASN A 62 -9.14 -8.80 18.19
CA ASN A 62 -9.26 -10.15 18.77
C ASN A 62 -8.17 -11.12 18.27
N SER A 63 -6.95 -10.61 18.08
CA SER A 63 -5.79 -11.43 17.72
C SER A 63 -4.88 -11.66 18.92
N GLU A 64 -4.06 -12.71 18.85
CA GLU A 64 -3.02 -12.99 19.85
C GLU A 64 -1.99 -11.86 19.96
N TYR A 65 -1.95 -10.96 18.98
CA TYR A 65 -1.07 -9.80 18.91
C TYR A 65 -1.67 -8.50 19.47
N GLU A 66 -2.93 -8.52 19.92
CA GLU A 66 -3.62 -7.30 20.36
C GLU A 66 -2.90 -6.59 21.51
N ASN A 67 -2.38 -7.36 22.46
CA ASN A 67 -1.70 -6.85 23.66
C ASN A 67 -0.18 -6.76 23.55
N VAL A 68 0.40 -7.01 22.37
CA VAL A 68 1.86 -6.93 22.20
C VAL A 68 2.34 -5.48 22.23
N GLY A 69 3.53 -5.28 22.79
CA GLY A 69 4.14 -3.96 22.97
C GLY A 69 4.67 -3.35 21.66
N SER A 70 5.14 -2.11 21.78
CA SER A 70 5.66 -1.35 20.62
C SER A 70 6.87 -2.02 19.96
N LYS A 71 7.75 -2.65 20.76
CA LYS A 71 8.94 -3.35 20.25
C LYS A 71 8.56 -4.59 19.45
N GLU A 72 7.65 -5.41 19.98
CA GLU A 72 7.15 -6.60 19.30
C GLU A 72 6.41 -6.24 18.01
N ARG A 73 5.63 -5.15 18.02
CA ARG A 73 4.99 -4.59 16.81
C ARG A 73 5.99 -4.08 15.79
N ALA A 74 7.16 -3.61 16.22
CA ALA A 74 8.26 -3.24 15.33
C ALA A 74 8.82 -4.47 14.61
N GLU A 75 9.05 -5.57 15.33
CA GLU A 75 9.50 -6.85 14.74
C GLU A 75 8.48 -7.41 13.75
N ILE A 76 7.18 -7.35 14.07
CA ILE A 76 6.10 -7.74 13.14
C ILE A 76 6.13 -6.87 11.87
N SER A 77 6.33 -5.56 12.04
CA SER A 77 6.43 -4.64 10.90
C SER A 77 7.64 -4.97 10.03
N ASP A 78 8.79 -5.24 10.63
CA ASP A 78 10.00 -5.58 9.91
C ASP A 78 9.86 -6.93 9.18
N TYR A 79 9.20 -7.93 9.79
CA TYR A 79 8.83 -9.17 9.12
C TYR A 79 7.95 -8.93 7.88
N ILE A 80 6.86 -8.17 8.03
CA ILE A 80 5.94 -7.84 6.93
C ILE A 80 6.67 -7.10 5.80
N MET A 81 7.60 -6.22 6.15
CA MET A 81 8.35 -5.39 5.21
C MET A 81 9.61 -6.08 4.64
N PHE A 82 9.84 -7.36 4.95
CA PHE A 82 11.05 -8.10 4.57
C PHE A 82 12.36 -7.40 4.99
N ARG A 83 12.36 -6.79 6.17
CA ARG A 83 13.52 -6.13 6.77
C ARG A 83 14.29 -7.09 7.67
N GLY A 84 15.59 -6.84 7.84
CA GLY A 84 16.46 -7.68 8.66
C GLY A 84 16.71 -9.08 8.07
N SER A 85 16.47 -9.28 6.77
CA SER A 85 16.74 -10.54 6.10
C SER A 85 18.24 -10.86 6.08
N ILE A 86 18.57 -12.08 6.50
CA ILE A 86 19.95 -12.60 6.49
C ILE A 86 20.00 -13.95 5.75
N PRO A 87 21.10 -14.26 5.05
CA PRO A 87 21.31 -15.51 4.32
C PRO A 87 20.98 -16.78 5.12
N GLU A 88 21.30 -16.83 6.41
CA GLU A 88 21.08 -18.01 7.26
C GLU A 88 19.61 -18.36 7.41
N THR A 89 18.73 -17.35 7.53
CA THR A 89 17.28 -17.52 7.60
C THR A 89 16.72 -18.19 6.34
N PHE A 90 17.44 -18.05 5.22
CA PHE A 90 17.12 -18.65 3.92
C PHE A 90 18.05 -19.82 3.57
N GLY A 91 18.57 -20.49 4.60
CA GLY A 91 19.30 -21.76 4.47
C GLY A 91 20.70 -21.64 3.87
N PHE A 92 21.25 -20.43 3.74
CA PHE A 92 22.61 -20.20 3.27
C PHE A 92 23.59 -20.15 4.45
N ARG A 93 24.57 -21.07 4.47
CA ARG A 93 25.51 -21.22 5.60
C ARG A 93 26.78 -20.39 5.39
N LYS A 94 27.09 -19.52 6.34
CA LYS A 94 28.30 -18.66 6.30
C LYS A 94 29.63 -19.43 6.27
N PHE A 95 29.76 -20.49 7.07
CA PHE A 95 31.03 -21.23 7.23
C PHE A 95 31.11 -22.53 6.42
N ASN A 96 30.01 -22.98 5.80
CA ASN A 96 30.00 -24.21 5.00
C ASN A 96 29.00 -24.10 3.85
N MET A 97 29.31 -23.22 2.91
CA MET A 97 28.43 -22.81 1.82
C MET A 97 27.99 -23.98 0.92
N ASN A 98 28.82 -25.01 0.78
CA ASN A 98 28.48 -26.21 0.00
C ASN A 98 27.35 -27.05 0.61
N LYS A 99 27.04 -26.83 1.91
CA LYS A 99 25.89 -27.44 2.61
C LYS A 99 24.70 -26.49 2.73
N SER A 100 24.70 -25.36 2.00
CA SER A 100 23.56 -24.45 1.93
C SER A 100 22.38 -25.12 1.24
N SER A 101 21.19 -24.95 1.80
CA SER A 101 19.93 -25.44 1.23
C SER A 101 18.99 -24.26 1.03
N LEU A 102 19.01 -23.68 -0.18
CA LEU A 102 18.21 -22.51 -0.50
C LEU A 102 16.69 -22.81 -0.49
N PRO A 103 15.84 -21.80 -0.30
CA PRO A 103 14.39 -21.97 -0.12
C PRO A 103 13.72 -22.54 -1.36
N LYS A 104 12.67 -23.34 -1.22
CA LYS A 104 11.89 -23.98 -2.30
C LYS A 104 10.57 -23.25 -2.57
N PHE A 105 9.96 -23.52 -3.71
CA PHE A 105 8.72 -22.84 -4.16
C PHE A 105 7.50 -23.18 -3.29
N ASP A 106 7.53 -24.36 -2.70
CA ASP A 106 6.52 -24.99 -1.84
C ASP A 106 6.81 -24.79 -0.34
N ASP A 107 7.92 -24.14 0.01
CA ASP A 107 8.17 -23.76 1.40
C ASP A 107 7.17 -22.66 1.83
N ASP A 108 6.84 -22.64 3.13
CA ASP A 108 5.93 -21.66 3.70
C ASP A 108 6.61 -20.29 3.92
N GLY A 109 5.77 -19.28 4.16
CA GLY A 109 6.20 -17.93 4.54
C GLY A 109 7.20 -17.29 3.56
N TRP A 110 8.18 -16.56 4.12
CA TRP A 110 9.18 -15.87 3.32
C TRP A 110 10.11 -16.79 2.53
N ASN A 111 10.28 -18.05 2.92
CA ASN A 111 11.07 -19.01 2.15
C ASN A 111 10.43 -19.25 0.77
N GLY A 112 9.13 -19.57 0.74
CA GLY A 112 8.39 -19.72 -0.51
C GLY A 112 8.31 -18.44 -1.33
N ARG A 113 8.03 -17.30 -0.68
CA ARG A 113 7.94 -16.00 -1.36
C ARG A 113 9.28 -15.59 -1.98
N LEU A 114 10.38 -15.75 -1.24
CA LEU A 114 11.72 -15.49 -1.75
C LEU A 114 12.06 -16.46 -2.89
N ALA A 115 11.77 -17.76 -2.79
CA ALA A 115 12.03 -18.71 -3.86
C ALA A 115 11.32 -18.31 -5.16
N LYS A 116 10.04 -17.94 -5.09
CA LYS A 116 9.26 -17.48 -6.25
C LYS A 116 9.89 -16.24 -6.89
N HIS A 117 10.33 -15.26 -6.09
CA HIS A 117 10.98 -14.06 -6.62
C HIS A 117 12.38 -14.33 -7.17
N LEU A 118 13.19 -15.07 -6.43
CA LEU A 118 14.59 -15.33 -6.71
C LEU A 118 14.78 -16.18 -7.97
N PHE A 119 13.94 -17.20 -8.15
CA PHE A 119 14.07 -18.15 -9.25
C PHE A 119 13.13 -17.87 -10.42
N GLY A 120 11.99 -17.23 -10.17
CA GLY A 120 10.92 -17.02 -11.14
C GLY A 120 10.17 -18.31 -11.51
N THR A 121 10.90 -19.31 -12.02
CA THR A 121 10.38 -20.63 -12.41
C THR A 121 11.21 -21.77 -11.80
N LYS A 122 10.59 -22.96 -11.66
CA LYS A 122 11.27 -24.14 -11.10
C LYS A 122 12.49 -24.58 -11.94
N SER A 123 12.47 -24.37 -13.26
CA SER A 123 13.56 -24.74 -14.17
C SER A 123 14.83 -23.92 -13.96
N ASN A 124 14.70 -22.65 -13.55
CA ASN A 124 15.84 -21.76 -13.33
C ASN A 124 16.57 -22.02 -12.01
N ARG A 125 15.92 -22.77 -11.09
CA ARG A 125 16.41 -23.00 -9.74
C ARG A 125 17.83 -23.56 -9.68
N PRO A 126 18.21 -24.64 -10.41
CA PRO A 126 19.56 -25.21 -10.28
C PRO A 126 20.64 -24.20 -10.65
N LYS A 127 20.45 -23.48 -11.76
CA LYS A 127 21.39 -22.47 -12.27
C LYS A 127 21.57 -21.32 -11.26
N ILE A 128 20.48 -20.69 -10.83
CA ILE A 128 20.52 -19.55 -9.91
C ILE A 128 21.03 -19.98 -8.52
N SER A 129 20.72 -21.20 -8.07
CA SER A 129 21.26 -21.73 -6.81
C SER A 129 22.78 -21.84 -6.86
N GLN A 130 23.32 -22.36 -7.97
CA GLN A 130 24.76 -22.44 -8.18
C GLN A 130 25.41 -21.04 -8.22
N GLU A 131 24.79 -20.07 -8.90
CA GLU A 131 25.26 -18.68 -8.93
C GLU A 131 25.32 -18.05 -7.53
N ILE A 132 24.30 -18.28 -6.69
CA ILE A 132 24.26 -17.77 -5.31
C ILE A 132 25.35 -18.41 -4.45
N VAL A 133 25.49 -19.74 -4.52
CA VAL A 133 26.53 -20.46 -3.76
C VAL A 133 27.92 -20.02 -4.20
N SER A 134 28.15 -19.86 -5.51
CA SER A 134 29.45 -19.42 -6.05
C SER A 134 29.73 -17.95 -5.72
N GLY A 135 28.69 -17.11 -5.65
CA GLY A 135 28.79 -15.69 -5.34
C GLY A 135 29.09 -15.37 -3.87
N GLY A 136 28.86 -16.32 -2.97
CA GLY A 136 29.21 -16.17 -1.56
C GLY A 136 28.20 -15.42 -0.71
N TYR A 137 28.45 -15.46 0.60
CA TYR A 137 27.56 -14.92 1.63
C TYR A 137 27.25 -13.43 1.43
N ALA A 138 28.28 -12.60 1.23
CA ALA A 138 28.12 -11.15 1.13
C ALA A 138 27.30 -10.73 -0.09
N LEU A 139 27.47 -11.43 -1.22
CA LEU A 139 26.68 -11.14 -2.41
C LEU A 139 25.22 -11.55 -2.23
N PHE A 140 24.97 -12.69 -1.57
CA PHE A 140 23.59 -13.09 -1.28
C PHE A 140 22.92 -12.15 -0.27
N GLN A 141 23.63 -11.72 0.78
CA GLN A 141 23.15 -10.68 1.72
C GLN A 141 22.74 -9.41 0.97
N LYS A 142 23.62 -8.88 0.10
CA LYS A 142 23.29 -7.70 -0.72
C LYS A 142 22.06 -7.93 -1.60
N LYS A 143 21.94 -9.11 -2.21
CA LYS A 143 20.78 -9.46 -3.05
C LYS A 143 19.47 -9.50 -2.24
N LEU A 144 19.50 -9.97 -0.99
CA LEU A 144 18.34 -9.93 -0.09
C LEU A 144 17.96 -8.49 0.27
N GLU A 145 18.94 -7.63 0.53
CA GLU A 145 18.72 -6.20 0.80
C GLU A 145 18.09 -5.49 -0.40
N ASP A 146 18.57 -5.77 -1.61
CA ASP A 146 18.04 -5.21 -2.86
C ASP A 146 16.57 -5.66 -3.12
N PHE A 147 16.18 -6.84 -2.61
CA PHE A 147 14.82 -7.37 -2.75
C PHE A 147 13.82 -6.79 -1.77
N ARG A 148 14.27 -6.19 -0.67
CA ARG A 148 13.40 -5.63 0.37
C ARG A 148 12.26 -4.79 -0.19
N ASP A 149 12.55 -3.86 -1.10
CA ASP A 149 11.55 -2.93 -1.62
C ASP A 149 10.66 -3.53 -2.72
N SER A 150 11.06 -4.66 -3.31
CA SER A 150 10.33 -5.35 -4.39
C SER A 150 9.38 -6.42 -3.86
N ILE A 151 9.79 -7.18 -2.83
CA ILE A 151 8.99 -8.26 -2.25
C ILE A 151 8.35 -7.91 -0.90
N GLY A 152 8.99 -7.04 -0.12
CA GLY A 152 8.46 -6.57 1.16
C GLY A 152 7.17 -5.78 0.97
N ILE A 153 6.23 -5.96 1.90
CA ILE A 153 4.94 -5.30 1.83
C ILE A 153 5.10 -3.84 2.24
N LYS A 154 4.50 -2.93 1.47
CA LYS A 154 4.61 -1.49 1.72
C LYS A 154 3.57 -1.03 2.74
N ILE A 155 3.95 -1.05 4.02
CA ILE A 155 3.21 -0.43 5.14
C ILE A 155 3.93 0.79 5.70
N ASP A 156 3.21 1.62 6.47
CA ASP A 156 3.82 2.61 7.36
C ASP A 156 4.09 1.95 8.73
N PRO A 157 5.35 1.60 9.06
CA PRO A 157 5.68 0.87 10.28
C PRO A 157 5.34 1.67 11.54
N ASN A 158 5.37 3.00 11.47
CA ASN A 158 5.04 3.85 12.61
C ASN A 158 3.55 3.75 12.99
N VAL A 159 2.68 3.34 12.06
CA VAL A 159 1.26 3.06 12.35
C VAL A 159 1.12 1.80 13.18
N THR A 160 1.87 0.77 12.83
CA THR A 160 1.80 -0.54 13.49
C THR A 160 2.48 -0.54 14.85
N GLN A 161 3.61 0.16 14.98
CA GLN A 161 4.43 0.23 16.21
C GLN A 161 3.79 1.03 17.35
N ASP A 162 2.96 2.03 17.01
CA ASP A 162 2.35 2.92 17.99
C ASP A 162 1.10 2.28 18.62
N ILE A 163 1.23 1.90 19.90
CA ILE A 163 0.15 1.29 20.70
C ILE A 163 -0.92 2.30 21.15
N HIS A 164 -0.68 3.60 20.98
CA HIS A 164 -1.60 4.68 21.35
C HIS A 164 -2.13 5.43 20.12
N ARG A 165 -1.99 4.83 18.92
CA ARG A 165 -2.37 5.44 17.65
C ARG A 165 -3.87 5.72 17.61
N ILE A 166 -4.23 6.95 17.27
CA ILE A 166 -5.61 7.31 16.94
C ILE A 166 -5.86 7.05 15.46
N PHE A 167 -6.97 6.38 15.16
CA PHE A 167 -7.39 6.12 13.81
C PHE A 167 -8.60 6.97 13.42
N ARG A 168 -8.65 7.35 12.14
CA ARG A 168 -9.82 8.01 11.55
C ARG A 168 -11.06 7.15 11.77
N LEU A 169 -12.17 7.76 12.22
CA LEU A 169 -13.44 7.07 12.43
C LEU A 169 -14.05 6.61 11.09
N PRO A 170 -14.52 5.35 10.95
CA PRO A 170 -15.31 4.92 9.80
C PRO A 170 -16.57 5.81 9.63
N GLY A 171 -16.92 6.12 8.39
CA GLY A 171 -18.00 7.06 8.05
C GLY A 171 -17.59 8.53 8.05
N SER A 172 -16.39 8.89 8.51
CA SER A 172 -15.90 10.27 8.43
C SER A 172 -15.35 10.63 7.05
N ILE A 173 -15.51 11.91 6.67
CA ILE A 173 -14.97 12.47 5.42
C ILE A 173 -13.50 12.87 5.61
N ASN A 174 -12.67 12.57 4.61
CA ASN A 174 -11.26 12.94 4.58
C ASN A 174 -11.08 14.32 3.92
N SER A 175 -10.49 15.27 4.64
CA SER A 175 -10.31 16.64 4.16
C SER A 175 -9.37 16.80 2.96
N LYS A 176 -8.59 15.78 2.61
CA LYS A 176 -7.67 15.81 1.45
C LYS A 176 -8.33 15.37 0.14
N SER A 177 -9.55 14.85 0.19
CA SER A 177 -10.24 14.30 -0.99
C SER A 177 -11.75 14.52 -0.98
N GLY A 178 -12.38 14.82 0.16
CA GLY A 178 -13.83 14.77 0.28
C GLY A 178 -14.42 13.35 0.25
N LEU A 179 -13.59 12.30 0.19
CA LEU A 179 -14.04 10.91 0.20
C LEU A 179 -14.16 10.37 1.63
N THR A 180 -15.05 9.40 1.82
CA THR A 180 -15.39 8.84 3.12
C THR A 180 -14.52 7.63 3.46
N LYS A 181 -14.09 7.50 4.72
CA LYS A 181 -13.49 6.24 5.21
C LYS A 181 -14.59 5.18 5.31
N ILE A 182 -14.51 4.13 4.50
CA ILE A 182 -15.54 3.07 4.49
C ILE A 182 -14.93 1.69 4.67
N PHE A 183 -15.72 0.79 5.25
CA PHE A 183 -15.41 -0.63 5.32
C PHE A 183 -15.46 -1.22 3.90
N VAL A 184 -14.53 -2.14 3.61
CA VAL A 184 -14.39 -2.76 2.29
C VAL A 184 -14.65 -4.26 2.44
N GLU A 185 -15.84 -4.70 2.04
CA GLU A 185 -16.24 -6.11 2.05
C GLU A 185 -15.52 -6.92 0.96
N ASP A 186 -15.54 -6.41 -0.27
CA ASP A 186 -14.89 -7.05 -1.43
C ASP A 186 -13.87 -6.09 -2.05
N LEU A 187 -12.60 -6.31 -1.72
CA LEU A 187 -11.49 -5.49 -2.21
C LEU A 187 -11.37 -5.50 -3.74
N LYS A 188 -11.77 -6.59 -4.41
CA LYS A 188 -11.68 -6.70 -5.88
C LYS A 188 -12.72 -5.79 -6.54
N LYS A 189 -13.95 -5.76 -6.03
CA LYS A 189 -15.05 -4.96 -6.58
C LYS A 189 -15.03 -3.49 -6.18
N PHE A 190 -14.46 -3.17 -5.02
CA PHE A 190 -14.44 -1.83 -4.46
C PHE A 190 -13.80 -0.76 -5.37
N ASP A 191 -14.47 0.35 -5.65
CA ASP A 191 -13.90 1.50 -6.35
C ASP A 191 -13.99 2.75 -5.45
N PRO A 192 -12.84 3.29 -4.96
CA PRO A 192 -12.87 4.45 -4.06
C PRO A 192 -13.47 5.71 -4.70
N TYR A 193 -13.41 5.85 -6.02
CA TYR A 193 -13.95 7.03 -6.72
C TYR A 193 -15.45 6.92 -7.01
N VAL A 194 -16.07 5.81 -6.64
CA VAL A 194 -17.52 5.58 -6.74
C VAL A 194 -18.08 5.34 -5.35
N ASP A 195 -17.58 4.31 -4.66
CA ASP A 195 -18.16 3.77 -3.44
C ASP A 195 -17.91 4.64 -2.21
N ALA A 196 -16.82 5.43 -2.20
CA ALA A 196 -16.48 6.32 -1.08
C ALA A 196 -17.00 7.75 -1.24
N CYS A 197 -17.76 8.02 -2.31
CA CYS A 197 -18.21 9.35 -2.69
C CYS A 197 -19.68 9.57 -2.31
N PHE A 198 -19.93 10.04 -1.09
CA PHE A 198 -21.28 10.17 -0.51
C PHE A 198 -21.92 11.55 -0.70
N ILE A 199 -21.15 12.53 -1.18
CA ILE A 199 -21.67 13.89 -1.44
C ILE A 199 -22.66 13.83 -2.60
N ASP A 200 -23.74 14.62 -2.50
CA ASP A 200 -24.77 14.74 -3.52
C ASP A 200 -24.24 15.37 -4.82
N ASP A 201 -25.09 15.36 -5.84
CA ASP A 201 -24.78 15.83 -7.19
C ASP A 201 -25.45 17.17 -7.53
N GLU A 202 -25.85 17.96 -6.53
CA GLU A 202 -26.30 19.35 -6.75
C GLU A 202 -25.21 20.13 -7.49
N GLU A 203 -25.57 20.78 -8.59
CA GLU A 203 -24.63 21.57 -9.39
C GLU A 203 -24.25 22.85 -8.64
N ILE A 204 -22.95 23.10 -8.49
CA ILE A 204 -22.41 24.31 -7.87
C ILE A 204 -21.29 24.92 -8.72
N GLU A 205 -21.10 26.23 -8.62
CA GLU A 205 -20.04 26.94 -9.32
C GLU A 205 -18.74 26.95 -8.51
N VAL A 206 -17.63 26.65 -9.19
CA VAL A 206 -16.28 26.72 -8.63
C VAL A 206 -15.33 27.39 -9.60
N ALA A 207 -14.32 28.10 -9.08
CA ALA A 207 -13.19 28.55 -9.87
C ALA A 207 -12.17 27.40 -9.96
N ALA A 208 -12.08 26.76 -11.13
CA ALA A 208 -11.31 25.54 -11.34
C ALA A 208 -9.98 25.80 -12.09
N ASN A 209 -8.93 25.11 -11.63
CA ASN A 209 -7.63 25.05 -12.30
C ASN A 209 -7.05 23.65 -12.12
N CYS A 210 -7.29 22.79 -13.11
CA CYS A 210 -6.87 21.40 -13.11
C CYS A 210 -6.32 21.03 -14.50
N PRO A 211 -4.99 20.92 -14.68
CA PRO A 211 -4.41 20.72 -16.01
C PRO A 211 -4.56 19.30 -16.55
N ILE A 212 -5.19 18.39 -15.79
CA ILE A 212 -5.41 17.00 -16.20
C ILE A 212 -6.87 16.61 -16.05
N GLU A 213 -7.28 15.61 -16.82
CA GLU A 213 -8.57 14.94 -16.63
C GLU A 213 -8.54 14.01 -15.41
N PHE A 214 -9.67 13.90 -14.73
CA PHE A 214 -9.90 12.87 -13.72
C PHE A 214 -11.34 12.37 -13.79
N SER A 215 -11.63 11.28 -13.08
CA SER A 215 -12.97 10.68 -13.05
C SER A 215 -13.45 10.46 -11.62
N LEU A 216 -14.72 10.76 -11.38
CA LEU A 216 -15.39 10.57 -10.08
C LEU A 216 -16.87 10.26 -10.33
N LYS A 217 -17.43 9.27 -9.62
CA LYS A 217 -18.77 8.71 -9.90
C LYS A 217 -19.00 8.39 -11.38
N LYS A 218 -17.98 7.83 -12.05
CA LYS A 218 -17.99 7.49 -13.49
C LYS A 218 -18.21 8.67 -14.45
N LYS A 219 -18.17 9.91 -13.97
CA LYS A 219 -18.15 11.14 -14.78
C LYS A 219 -16.73 11.65 -14.91
N LYS A 220 -16.39 12.22 -16.08
CA LYS A 220 -15.09 12.85 -16.34
C LYS A 220 -15.16 14.35 -16.04
N PHE A 221 -14.06 14.88 -15.52
CA PHE A 221 -13.90 16.30 -15.19
C PHE A 221 -12.53 16.79 -15.65
N GLY A 222 -12.45 18.07 -15.97
CA GLY A 222 -11.25 18.69 -16.51
C GLY A 222 -10.92 18.25 -17.94
N PRO A 223 -9.78 18.70 -18.49
CA PRO A 223 -8.92 19.71 -17.88
C PRO A 223 -9.65 21.06 -17.78
N PHE A 224 -9.28 21.87 -16.79
CA PHE A 224 -9.82 23.21 -16.55
C PHE A 224 -8.69 24.23 -16.50
N ASN A 225 -8.86 25.38 -17.15
CA ASN A 225 -7.82 26.41 -17.25
C ASN A 225 -8.26 27.77 -16.66
N ASN A 226 -8.20 27.88 -15.32
CA ASN A 226 -8.56 29.10 -14.57
C ASN A 226 -9.92 29.68 -15.01
N GLU A 227 -10.96 28.88 -14.92
CA GLU A 227 -12.30 29.20 -15.39
C GLU A 227 -13.34 28.90 -14.31
N GLN A 228 -14.47 29.60 -14.35
CA GLN A 228 -15.63 29.29 -13.53
C GLN A 228 -16.43 28.19 -14.23
N VAL A 229 -16.67 27.09 -13.52
CA VAL A 229 -17.39 25.92 -14.04
C VAL A 229 -18.46 25.48 -13.07
N SER A 230 -19.61 25.07 -13.63
CA SER A 230 -20.66 24.39 -12.88
C SER A 230 -20.36 22.89 -12.89
N VAL A 231 -20.19 22.30 -11.71
CA VAL A 231 -19.94 20.87 -11.54
C VAL A 231 -20.74 20.32 -10.34
N PRO A 232 -21.05 19.01 -10.32
CA PRO A 232 -21.69 18.39 -9.18
C PRO A 232 -20.92 18.62 -7.88
N LYS A 233 -21.63 18.84 -6.76
CA LYS A 233 -21.06 19.14 -5.43
C LYS A 233 -19.99 18.15 -5.00
N PHE A 234 -20.17 16.86 -5.28
CA PHE A 234 -19.15 15.85 -4.99
C PHE A 234 -17.82 16.07 -5.72
N ALA A 235 -17.87 16.55 -6.97
CA ALA A 235 -16.68 16.86 -7.76
C ALA A 235 -16.04 18.16 -7.29
N ALA A 236 -16.86 19.19 -7.04
CA ALA A 236 -16.40 20.46 -6.49
C ALA A 236 -15.68 20.28 -5.14
N VAL A 237 -16.26 19.52 -4.20
CA VAL A 237 -15.62 19.26 -2.90
C VAL A 237 -14.31 18.49 -3.08
N TYR A 238 -14.29 17.46 -3.94
CA TYR A 238 -13.05 16.73 -4.26
C TYR A 238 -11.97 17.67 -4.82
N MET A 239 -12.34 18.53 -5.77
CA MET A 239 -11.45 19.50 -6.41
C MET A 239 -10.89 20.53 -5.40
N MET A 240 -11.75 21.06 -4.53
CA MET A 240 -11.34 21.99 -3.46
C MET A 240 -10.39 21.31 -2.47
N CYS A 241 -10.71 20.10 -2.02
CA CYS A 241 -9.85 19.31 -1.13
C CYS A 241 -8.48 18.98 -1.74
N LYS A 242 -8.41 18.78 -3.06
CA LYS A 242 -7.17 18.55 -3.81
C LYS A 242 -6.42 19.83 -4.17
N GLY A 243 -6.98 21.01 -3.89
CA GLY A 243 -6.37 22.31 -4.18
C GLY A 243 -6.40 22.70 -5.67
N ILE A 244 -7.30 22.10 -6.45
CA ILE A 244 -7.50 22.36 -7.89
C ILE A 244 -8.76 23.19 -8.18
N ALA A 245 -9.49 23.61 -7.15
CA ALA A 245 -10.57 24.58 -7.25
C ALA A 245 -10.74 25.39 -5.97
N SER A 246 -11.46 26.50 -6.05
CA SER A 246 -11.94 27.29 -4.91
C SER A 246 -13.41 27.67 -5.10
N SER A 247 -14.09 27.97 -4.00
CA SER A 247 -15.42 28.59 -4.06
C SER A 247 -15.36 29.92 -4.82
N VAL A 248 -16.42 30.22 -5.57
CA VAL A 248 -16.66 31.52 -6.19
C VAL A 248 -17.37 32.44 -5.21
#